data_AF-A0AA45HHQ5-F1
#
_entry.id   AF-A0AA45HHQ5-F1
#
_cell.length_a   1.000
_cell.length_b   1.000
_cell.length_c   1.000
_cell.angle_alpha   90.00
_cell.angle_beta   90.00
_cell.angle_gamma   90.00
#
_symmetry.space_group_name_H-M   'P 1'
#
loop_
_entity.id
_entity.type
_entity.pdbx_description
1 polymer ?
#
loop_
_entity_poly.entity_id
_entity_poly.type
_entity_poly.pdbx_seq_one_letter_code
_entity_poly.pdbx_strand_id
1 'polypeptide(L)'
;MIYKNIYSIIEKENILLDDMTKSVQELRDLLSDKEKIDDVSPKIKEIEDLAFEFQKIDSKRNELIDIFSKENNIDKNIKTIVEFMEVKDSETAIVFANFFQKINDFMMNIDMLNEVINFQMNFNNLFMKLTNIEKTGKTTYGKKGYNQNNFNSSNNTWRG
;
A
#
# COMPACT_ATOMS: atom_id res chain seq x y z
N MET A 1 -34.04 13.98 -12.66
CA MET A 1 -33.92 12.52 -12.49
C MET A 1 -32.46 12.08 -12.45
N ILE A 2 -31.61 12.56 -13.36
CA ILE A 2 -30.16 12.25 -13.41
C ILE A 2 -29.38 12.70 -12.16
N TYR A 3 -29.69 13.88 -11.61
CA TYR A 3 -29.09 14.37 -10.35
C TYR A 3 -29.18 13.36 -9.19
N LYS A 4 -30.37 12.78 -8.98
CA LYS A 4 -30.60 11.76 -7.94
C LYS A 4 -29.82 10.47 -8.19
N ASN A 5 -29.58 10.12 -9.45
CA ASN A 5 -28.77 8.95 -9.80
C ASN A 5 -27.29 9.21 -9.56
N ILE A 6 -26.80 10.40 -9.90
CA ILE A 6 -25.41 10.82 -9.62
C ILE A 6 -25.18 10.85 -8.11
N TYR A 7 -26.09 11.48 -7.36
CA TYR A 7 -26.08 11.48 -5.89
C TYR A 7 -25.96 10.06 -5.33
N SER A 8 -26.86 9.16 -5.73
CA SER A 8 -26.90 7.79 -5.22
C SER A 8 -25.64 6.98 -5.59
N ILE A 9 -25.03 7.26 -6.74
CA ILE A 9 -23.77 6.62 -7.13
C ILE A 9 -22.64 7.09 -6.22
N ILE A 10 -22.51 8.39 -5.99
CA ILE A 10 -21.40 8.93 -5.19
C ILE A 10 -21.56 8.58 -3.71
N GLU A 11 -22.79 8.50 -3.22
CA GLU A 11 -23.07 7.98 -1.89
C GLU A 11 -22.56 6.54 -1.72
N LYS A 12 -22.77 5.69 -2.73
CA LYS A 12 -22.23 4.31 -2.71
C LYS A 12 -20.70 4.30 -2.79
N GLU A 13 -20.10 5.15 -3.60
CA GLU A 13 -18.64 5.30 -3.65
C GLU A 13 -18.07 5.75 -2.31
N ASN A 14 -18.74 6.68 -1.63
CA ASN A 14 -18.36 7.15 -0.31
C ASN A 14 -18.40 6.04 0.76
N ILE A 15 -19.39 5.15 0.69
CA ILE A 15 -19.50 4.00 1.61
C ILE A 15 -18.38 3.01 1.30
N LEU A 16 -18.17 2.68 0.02
CA LEU A 16 -17.09 1.77 -0.37
C LEU A 16 -15.71 2.31 0.01
N LEU A 17 -15.47 3.61 -0.09
CA LEU A 17 -14.23 4.23 0.36
C LEU A 17 -14.03 4.10 1.87
N ASP A 18 -15.08 4.23 2.68
CA ASP A 18 -14.99 4.02 4.12
C ASP A 18 -14.61 2.57 4.44
N ASP A 19 -15.27 1.62 3.78
CA ASP A 19 -15.00 0.19 3.95
C ASP A 19 -13.58 -0.17 3.51
N MET A 20 -13.15 0.33 2.35
CA MET A 20 -11.77 0.15 1.86
C MET A 20 -10.74 0.77 2.80
N THR A 21 -11.00 1.99 3.30
CA THR A 21 -10.11 2.68 4.24
C THR A 21 -9.93 1.87 5.51
N LYS A 22 -11.04 1.41 6.08
CA LYS A 22 -11.03 0.56 7.27
C LYS A 22 -10.24 -0.73 7.03
N SER A 23 -10.47 -1.40 5.89
CA SER A 23 -9.79 -2.65 5.60
C SER A 23 -8.30 -2.48 5.32
N VAL A 24 -7.88 -1.37 4.71
CA VAL A 24 -6.46 -1.00 4.57
C VAL A 24 -5.81 -0.70 5.92
N GLN A 25 -6.50 0.00 6.82
CA GLN A 25 -6.00 0.27 8.18
C GLN A 25 -5.84 -1.02 8.97
N GLU A 26 -6.83 -1.89 8.95
CA GLU A 26 -6.75 -3.21 9.60
C GLU A 26 -5.60 -4.03 9.02
N LEU A 27 -5.40 -4.06 7.70
CA LEU A 27 -4.25 -4.73 7.09
C LEU A 27 -2.92 -4.17 7.58
N ARG A 28 -2.80 -2.84 7.68
CA ARG A 28 -1.59 -2.18 8.18
C ARG A 28 -1.31 -2.58 9.64
N ASP A 29 -2.34 -2.66 10.46
CA ASP A 29 -2.21 -3.04 11.86
C ASP A 29 -1.80 -4.52 12.00
N LEU A 30 -2.43 -5.42 11.24
CA LEU A 30 -2.04 -6.84 11.13
C LEU A 30 -0.56 -7.02 10.75
N LEU A 31 -0.09 -6.25 9.77
CA LEU A 31 1.30 -6.25 9.37
C LEU A 31 2.17 -5.76 10.54
N SER A 32 1.85 -4.61 11.13
CA SER A 32 2.64 -4.00 12.20
C SER A 32 2.81 -4.91 13.42
N ASP A 33 1.76 -5.64 13.80
CA ASP A 33 1.75 -6.58 14.93
C ASP A 33 2.39 -7.94 14.60
N LYS A 34 2.86 -8.13 13.36
CA LYS A 34 3.47 -9.37 12.84
C LYS A 34 2.55 -10.57 13.01
N GLU A 35 1.26 -10.38 12.77
CA GLU A 35 0.30 -11.48 12.78
C GLU A 35 0.60 -12.51 11.67
N LYS A 36 -0.03 -13.69 11.77
CA LYS A 36 0.25 -14.78 10.84
C LYS A 36 -0.25 -14.42 9.44
N ILE A 37 0.42 -14.99 8.44
CA ILE A 37 0.04 -14.85 7.02
C ILE A 37 -1.42 -15.30 6.77
N ASP A 38 -1.91 -16.25 7.57
CA ASP A 38 -3.28 -16.77 7.52
C ASP A 38 -4.33 -15.69 7.83
N ASP A 39 -3.97 -14.65 8.60
CA ASP A 39 -4.84 -13.53 8.94
C ASP A 39 -4.72 -12.36 7.94
N VAL A 40 -3.55 -12.22 7.31
CA VAL A 40 -3.26 -11.19 6.29
C VAL A 40 -3.92 -11.49 4.94
N SER A 41 -3.88 -12.76 4.50
CA SER A 41 -4.35 -13.14 3.16
C SER A 41 -5.85 -12.91 2.92
N PRO A 42 -6.76 -13.25 3.87
CA PRO A 42 -8.18 -12.92 3.75
C PRO A 42 -8.41 -11.41 3.64
N LYS A 43 -7.62 -10.60 4.35
CA LYS A 43 -7.78 -9.15 4.36
C LYS A 43 -7.37 -8.50 3.04
N ILE A 44 -6.29 -8.99 2.42
CA ILE A 44 -5.91 -8.57 1.07
C ILE A 44 -7.04 -8.86 0.08
N LYS A 45 -7.61 -10.06 0.13
CA LYS A 45 -8.72 -10.44 -0.75
C LYS A 45 -9.95 -9.55 -0.56
N GLU A 46 -10.29 -9.22 0.68
CA GLU A 46 -11.38 -8.29 0.99
C GLU A 46 -11.16 -6.92 0.33
N ILE A 47 -9.94 -6.38 0.40
CA ILE A 47 -9.58 -5.11 -0.24
C ILE A 47 -9.70 -5.21 -1.78
N GLU A 48 -9.26 -6.32 -2.37
CA GLU A 48 -9.38 -6.56 -3.82
C GLU A 48 -10.85 -6.60 -4.27
N ASP A 49 -11.70 -7.32 -3.54
CA ASP A 49 -13.13 -7.42 -3.83
C ASP A 49 -13.81 -6.04 -3.74
N LEU A 50 -13.50 -5.25 -2.70
CA LEU A 50 -14.01 -3.88 -2.54
C LEU A 50 -13.53 -2.95 -3.65
N ALA A 51 -12.24 -3.03 -4.03
CA ALA A 51 -11.69 -2.22 -5.12
C ALA A 51 -12.35 -2.53 -6.46
N PHE A 52 -12.67 -3.81 -6.71
CA PHE A 52 -13.37 -4.22 -7.92
C PHE A 52 -14.81 -3.68 -7.96
N GLU A 53 -15.53 -3.72 -6.84
CA GLU A 53 -16.86 -3.10 -6.75
C GLU A 53 -16.78 -1.58 -6.94
N PHE A 54 -15.80 -0.91 -6.33
CA PHE A 54 -15.57 0.53 -6.52
C PHE A 54 -15.36 0.88 -7.99
N GLN A 55 -14.52 0.11 -8.71
CA GLN A 55 -14.26 0.33 -10.14
C GLN A 55 -15.52 0.23 -11.01
N LYS A 56 -16.42 -0.69 -10.70
CA LYS A 56 -17.70 -0.81 -11.42
C LYS A 56 -18.59 0.41 -11.20
N ILE A 57 -18.61 0.93 -9.97
CA ILE A 57 -19.41 2.11 -9.64
C ILE A 57 -18.81 3.37 -10.28
N ASP A 58 -17.48 3.52 -10.24
CA ASP A 58 -16.76 4.63 -10.87
C ASP A 58 -17.04 4.71 -12.38
N SER A 59 -17.04 3.54 -13.05
CA SER A 59 -17.38 3.46 -14.47
C SER A 59 -18.80 3.99 -14.75
N LYS A 60 -19.78 3.60 -13.91
CA LYS A 60 -21.16 4.11 -14.01
C LYS A 60 -21.25 5.60 -13.70
N ARG A 61 -20.47 6.11 -12.73
CA ARG A 61 -20.40 7.54 -12.44
C ARG A 61 -19.93 8.30 -13.67
N ASN A 62 -18.85 7.84 -14.31
CA ASN A 62 -18.29 8.48 -15.50
C ASN A 62 -19.29 8.50 -16.66
N GLU A 63 -20.04 7.41 -16.88
CA GLU A 63 -21.12 7.38 -17.87
C GLU A 63 -22.24 8.39 -17.55
N LEU A 64 -22.67 8.48 -16.29
CA LEU A 64 -23.69 9.45 -15.89
C LEU A 64 -23.21 10.90 -16.01
N ILE A 65 -21.97 11.18 -15.62
CA ILE A 65 -21.34 12.49 -15.77
C ILE A 65 -21.25 12.88 -17.25
N ASP A 66 -20.95 11.92 -18.12
CA ASP A 66 -20.88 12.14 -19.57
C ASP A 66 -22.24 12.55 -20.16
N ILE A 67 -23.32 11.87 -19.76
CA ILE A 67 -24.68 12.23 -20.16
C ILE A 67 -25.04 13.60 -19.60
N PHE A 68 -24.80 13.81 -18.31
CA PHE A 68 -25.10 15.04 -17.60
C PHE A 68 -24.42 16.27 -18.22
N SER A 69 -23.13 16.13 -18.55
CA SER A 69 -22.33 17.21 -19.15
C SER A 69 -22.87 17.59 -20.53
N LYS A 70 -23.28 16.60 -21.34
CA LYS A 70 -23.90 16.83 -22.66
C LYS A 70 -25.26 17.52 -22.55
N GLU A 71 -26.11 17.09 -21.62
CA GLU A 71 -27.44 17.68 -21.43
C GLU A 71 -27.40 19.14 -20.98
N ASN A 72 -26.42 19.48 -20.13
CA ASN A 72 -26.31 20.82 -19.56
C ASN A 72 -25.29 21.71 -20.30
N ASN A 73 -24.64 21.22 -21.36
CA ASN A 73 -23.57 21.91 -22.09
C ASN A 73 -22.43 22.41 -21.17
N ILE A 74 -22.00 21.56 -20.24
CA ILE A 74 -20.91 21.85 -19.31
C ILE A 74 -19.70 20.98 -19.69
N ASP A 75 -18.50 21.48 -19.44
CA ASP A 75 -17.31 20.66 -19.52
C ASP A 75 -17.38 19.49 -18.53
N LYS A 76 -16.82 18.35 -18.95
CA LYS A 76 -16.70 17.13 -18.13
C LYS A 76 -15.67 17.25 -17.00
N ASN A 77 -15.32 18.48 -16.62
CA ASN A 77 -14.43 18.72 -15.51
C ASN A 77 -15.22 18.58 -14.21
N ILE A 78 -14.70 17.79 -13.29
CA ILE A 78 -15.24 17.63 -11.94
C ILE A 78 -15.53 18.98 -11.28
N LYS A 79 -14.63 19.96 -11.41
CA LYS A 79 -14.79 21.27 -10.80
C LYS A 79 -16.01 22.00 -11.34
N THR A 80 -16.19 22.00 -12.66
CA THR A 80 -17.35 22.64 -13.30
C THR A 80 -18.65 21.91 -12.99
N ILE A 81 -18.59 20.58 -12.84
CA ILE A 81 -19.74 19.78 -12.41
C ILE A 81 -20.13 20.15 -10.98
N VAL A 82 -19.18 20.24 -10.05
CA VAL A 82 -19.46 20.62 -8.65
C VAL A 82 -19.99 22.06 -8.58
N GLU A 83 -19.35 23.02 -9.25
CA GLU A 83 -19.81 24.42 -9.31
C GLU A 83 -21.24 24.52 -9.86
N PHE A 84 -21.58 23.72 -10.88
CA PHE A 84 -22.94 23.68 -11.40
C PHE A 84 -23.92 23.02 -10.42
N MET A 85 -23.51 21.96 -9.74
CA MET A 85 -24.30 21.30 -8.70
C MET A 85 -24.54 22.25 -7.53
N GLU A 86 -23.58 23.06 -7.09
CA GLU A 86 -23.77 24.03 -6.00
C GLU A 86 -24.95 24.99 -6.25
N VAL A 87 -25.17 25.38 -7.51
CA VAL A 87 -26.26 26.29 -7.89
C VAL A 87 -27.62 25.57 -7.96
N LYS A 88 -27.63 24.27 -8.29
CA LYS A 88 -28.86 23.51 -8.56
C LYS A 88 -29.30 22.61 -7.41
N ASP A 89 -28.34 22.01 -6.72
CA ASP A 89 -28.49 21.03 -5.66
C ASP A 89 -27.23 21.01 -4.78
N SER A 90 -27.27 21.83 -3.72
CA SER A 90 -26.17 21.95 -2.76
C SER A 90 -25.86 20.64 -2.03
N GLU A 91 -26.85 19.75 -1.87
CA GLU A 91 -26.67 18.48 -1.16
C GLU A 91 -25.77 17.54 -1.98
N THR A 92 -26.04 17.40 -3.28
CA THR A 92 -25.19 16.64 -4.20
C THR A 92 -23.78 17.21 -4.27
N ALA A 93 -23.62 18.54 -4.26
CA ALA A 93 -22.31 19.18 -4.24
C ALA A 93 -21.50 18.85 -2.96
N ILE A 94 -22.14 18.86 -1.79
CA ILE A 94 -21.50 18.46 -0.52
C ILE A 94 -21.06 16.99 -0.56
N VAL A 95 -21.90 16.10 -1.09
CA VAL A 95 -21.57 14.67 -1.22
C VAL A 95 -20.37 14.45 -2.16
N PHE A 96 -20.27 15.21 -3.24
CA PHE A 96 -19.08 15.24 -4.09
C PHE A 96 -17.84 15.74 -3.35
N ALA A 97 -17.94 16.84 -2.60
CA ALA A 97 -16.81 17.36 -1.83
C ALA A 97 -16.30 16.34 -0.80
N ASN A 98 -17.21 15.68 -0.09
CA ASN A 98 -16.88 14.59 0.84
C ASN A 98 -16.18 13.43 0.13
N PHE A 99 -16.62 13.08 -1.08
CA PHE A 99 -15.98 12.04 -1.88
C PHE A 99 -14.52 12.37 -2.22
N PHE A 100 -14.21 13.60 -2.60
CA PHE A 100 -12.83 14.01 -2.83
C PHE A 100 -11.97 13.97 -1.57
N GLN A 101 -12.53 14.42 -0.45
CA GLN A 101 -11.83 14.34 0.83
C GLN A 101 -11.49 12.89 1.18
N LYS A 102 -12.46 11.98 1.06
CA LYS A 102 -12.26 10.55 1.34
C LYS A 102 -11.24 9.89 0.41
N ILE A 103 -11.20 10.25 -0.88
CA ILE A 103 -10.15 9.76 -1.78
C ILE A 103 -8.77 10.19 -1.30
N ASN A 104 -8.60 11.46 -0.93
CA ASN A 104 -7.31 11.96 -0.42
C ASN A 104 -6.91 11.23 0.86
N ASP A 105 -7.85 11.05 1.79
CA ASP A 105 -7.61 10.32 3.04
C ASP A 105 -7.26 8.85 2.77
N PHE A 106 -7.94 8.20 1.83
CA PHE A 106 -7.64 6.84 1.40
C PHE A 106 -6.24 6.71 0.80
N MET A 107 -5.85 7.65 -0.07
CA MET A 107 -4.50 7.69 -0.64
C MET A 107 -3.42 7.80 0.44
N MET A 108 -3.62 8.64 1.46
CA MET A 108 -2.70 8.72 2.60
C MET A 108 -2.59 7.39 3.36
N ASN A 109 -3.70 6.66 3.53
CA ASN A 109 -3.68 5.33 4.17
C ASN A 109 -2.92 4.29 3.34
N ILE A 110 -3.05 4.33 2.00
CA ILE A 110 -2.28 3.47 1.10
C ILE A 110 -0.78 3.79 1.18
N ASP A 111 -0.41 5.07 1.21
CA ASP A 111 1.00 5.47 1.34
C ASP A 111 1.59 4.97 2.66
N MET A 112 0.86 5.12 3.77
CA MET A 112 1.27 4.57 5.08
C MET A 112 1.42 3.04 5.05
N LEU A 113 0.49 2.32 4.41
CA LEU A 113 0.60 0.87 4.26
C LEU A 113 1.86 0.47 3.47
N ASN A 114 2.15 1.18 2.38
CA ASN A 114 3.35 0.95 1.57
C ASN A 114 4.63 1.18 2.38
N GLU A 115 4.67 2.21 3.23
CA GLU A 115 5.80 2.46 4.14
C GLU A 115 6.01 1.29 5.11
N VAL A 116 4.94 0.77 5.72
CA VAL A 116 5.01 -0.39 6.62
C VAL A 116 5.54 -1.63 5.89
N ILE A 117 5.01 -1.93 4.70
CA ILE A 117 5.46 -3.05 3.88
C ILE A 117 6.96 -2.92 3.55
N ASN A 118 7.39 -1.75 3.11
CA ASN A 118 8.79 -1.48 2.79
C ASN A 118 9.71 -1.64 4.02
N PHE A 119 9.28 -1.14 5.18
CA PHE A 119 10.01 -1.34 6.44
C PHE A 119 10.18 -2.82 6.76
N GLN A 120 9.12 -3.62 6.64
CA GLN A 120 9.17 -5.06 6.91
C GLN A 120 10.11 -5.80 5.95
N MET A 121 10.03 -5.51 4.65
CA MET A 121 10.93 -6.10 3.66
C MET A 121 12.39 -5.76 3.97
N ASN A 122 12.68 -4.51 4.32
CA ASN A 122 14.02 -4.07 4.69
C ASN A 122 14.51 -4.75 5.98
N PHE A 123 13.66 -4.85 7.00
CA PHE A 123 13.97 -5.56 8.24
C PHE A 123 14.28 -7.04 7.98
N ASN A 124 13.43 -7.72 7.20
CA ASN A 124 13.64 -9.12 6.83
C ASN A 124 14.95 -9.32 6.06
N ASN A 125 15.26 -8.42 5.12
CA ASN A 125 16.53 -8.44 4.39
C ASN A 125 17.74 -8.25 5.31
N LEU A 126 17.66 -7.33 6.29
CA LEU A 126 18.70 -7.14 7.30
C LEU A 126 18.85 -8.37 8.19
N PHE A 127 17.74 -8.94 8.66
CA PHE A 127 17.74 -10.15 9.47
C PHE A 127 18.40 -11.31 8.71
N MET A 128 17.99 -11.55 7.46
CA MET A 128 18.61 -12.56 6.60
C MET A 128 20.10 -12.32 6.41
N LYS A 129 20.56 -11.07 6.25
CA LYS A 129 22.00 -10.75 6.18
C LYS A 129 22.73 -11.05 7.49
N LEU A 130 22.11 -10.80 8.64
CA LEU A 130 22.69 -11.09 9.96
C LEU A 130 22.74 -12.60 10.26
N THR A 131 21.71 -13.35 9.86
CA THR A 131 21.66 -14.81 10.07
C THR A 131 22.44 -15.59 9.01
N ASN A 132 22.53 -15.07 7.80
CA ASN A 132 23.37 -15.60 6.71
C ASN A 132 24.78 -14.97 6.72
N ILE A 133 25.23 -14.41 7.85
CA ILE A 133 26.67 -14.30 8.09
C ILE A 133 27.15 -15.75 8.09
N GLU A 134 27.57 -16.23 6.93
CA GLU A 134 28.31 -17.46 6.80
C GLU A 134 29.33 -17.48 7.93
N LYS A 135 29.49 -18.66 8.52
CA LYS A 135 30.67 -19.02 9.28
C LYS A 135 31.88 -18.77 8.36
N THR A 136 32.29 -17.50 8.21
CA THR A 136 33.59 -17.16 7.68
C THR A 136 34.52 -17.96 8.58
N GLY A 137 35.26 -18.89 7.99
CA GLY A 137 36.12 -19.84 8.69
C GLY A 137 37.29 -19.17 9.41
N LYS A 138 37.10 -17.97 9.95
CA LYS A 138 38.00 -17.26 10.83
C LYS A 138 37.51 -17.54 12.24
N THR A 139 38.05 -18.62 12.80
CA THR A 139 38.12 -18.80 14.25
C THR A 139 38.72 -17.53 14.86
N THR A 140 37.87 -16.65 15.35
CA THR A 140 38.31 -15.58 16.23
C THR A 140 38.61 -16.28 17.56
N TYR A 141 39.85 -16.13 18.04
CA TYR A 141 40.49 -16.88 19.13
C TYR A 141 41.18 -18.20 18.76
N GLY A 142 42.21 -18.11 17.91
CA GLY A 142 43.36 -19.02 18.00
C GLY A 142 44.13 -18.79 19.30
N LYS A 143 43.60 -19.32 20.41
CA LYS A 143 44.30 -19.46 21.69
C LYS A 143 45.57 -20.26 21.41
N LYS A 144 46.75 -19.69 21.71
CA LYS A 144 48.06 -20.34 21.61
C LYS A 144 47.98 -21.76 22.19
N GLY A 145 48.01 -22.76 21.31
CA GLY A 145 48.14 -24.18 21.64
C GLY A 145 49.24 -24.72 20.77
N TYR A 146 50.38 -25.03 21.39
CA TYR A 146 51.53 -25.69 20.76
C TYR A 146 51.08 -26.94 20.00
N ASN A 147 51.56 -27.10 18.76
CA ASN A 147 51.72 -28.43 18.20
C ASN A 147 53.10 -28.52 17.55
N GLN A 148 54.04 -29.06 18.32
CA GLN A 148 55.24 -29.67 17.78
C GLN A 148 54.80 -30.87 16.94
N ASN A 149 55.25 -30.96 15.69
CA ASN A 149 55.91 -32.15 15.16
C ASN A 149 56.35 -31.93 13.70
N ASN A 150 57.66 -31.74 13.58
CA ASN A 150 58.55 -32.40 12.63
C ASN A 150 58.04 -32.63 11.19
N PHE A 151 58.24 -31.62 10.34
CA PHE A 151 58.68 -31.90 8.98
C PHE A 151 60.11 -31.40 8.82
N ASN A 152 61.00 -32.37 8.69
CA ASN A 152 62.44 -32.21 8.61
C ASN A 152 62.81 -31.76 7.19
N SER A 153 63.61 -30.69 7.12
CA SER A 153 64.73 -30.48 6.18
C SER A 153 64.47 -30.56 4.66
N SER A 154 64.54 -29.41 3.96
CA SER A 154 65.76 -29.08 3.19
C SER A 154 65.70 -27.67 2.54
N ASN A 155 66.73 -26.89 2.88
CA ASN A 155 67.45 -25.91 2.04
C ASN A 155 66.67 -24.95 1.12
N ASN A 156 66.58 -23.67 1.47
CA ASN A 156 67.63 -22.69 1.11
C ASN A 156 67.24 -21.22 1.42
N THR A 157 68.13 -20.59 2.19
CA THR A 157 68.63 -19.19 2.12
C THR A 157 67.67 -18.01 2.20
N TRP A 158 67.60 -17.44 3.41
CA TRP A 158 67.44 -16.01 3.65
C TRP A 158 68.83 -15.33 3.56
N ARG A 159 68.98 -14.31 2.70
CA ARG A 159 70.03 -13.30 2.81
C ARG A 159 69.46 -11.94 2.43
N GLY A 160 69.59 -11.00 3.37
CA GLY A 160 69.55 -9.55 3.12
C GLY A 160 68.17 -8.96 3.04
#